data_AF-A0AAV6A3X2-F1
#
_entry.id   AF-A0AAV6A3X2-F1
#
_cell.length_a   1.000
_cell.length_b   1.000
_cell.length_c   1.000
_cell.angle_alpha   90.00
_cell.angle_beta   90.00
_cell.angle_gamma   90.00
#
_symmetry.space_group_name_H-M   'P 1'
#
loop_
_entity.id
_entity.type
_entity.pdbx_description
1 polymer ?
#
loop_
_entity_poly.entity_id
_entity_poly.type
_entity_poly.pdbx_seq_one_letter_code
_entity_poly.pdbx_strand_id
1 'polypeptide(L)'
;MLFLRVRIRSEEETNLDTGTAYGRPRPSYDATLTLHSEERLAASDRGVVMFRRLLRQQIEAVQAGRDPLGVAFDTACATVQVEAGNFILEPAG
;
A
#
# COMPACT_ATOMS: atom_id res chain seq x y z
N MET A 1 -0.11 31.81 26.72
CA MET A 1 -0.25 30.55 25.95
C MET A 1 1.14 29.94 25.83
N LEU A 2 1.42 28.84 26.53
CA LEU A 2 2.77 28.28 26.70
C LEU A 2 2.88 26.99 25.85
N PHE A 3 3.81 26.95 24.89
CA PHE A 3 4.06 25.76 24.09
C PHE A 3 5.12 24.89 24.78
N LEU A 4 4.71 23.68 25.18
CA LEU A 4 5.60 22.68 25.76
C LEU A 4 6.45 22.05 24.64
N ARG A 5 7.74 22.38 24.60
CA ARG A 5 8.70 21.75 23.68
C ARG A 5 9.18 20.44 24.29
N VAL A 6 8.59 19.33 23.85
CA VAL A 6 9.08 17.98 24.19
C VAL A 6 10.41 17.77 23.47
N ARG A 7 11.51 17.75 24.23
CA ARG A 7 12.81 17.26 23.77
C ARG A 7 12.81 15.74 23.91
N ILE A 8 12.59 15.02 22.81
CA ILE A 8 12.87 13.58 22.79
C ILE A 8 14.38 13.41 22.91
N ARG A 9 14.78 12.63 23.92
CA ARG A 9 16.17 12.28 24.22
C ARG A 9 16.71 11.49 23.03
N SER A 10 17.89 11.88 22.54
CA SER A 10 18.63 11.22 21.47
C SER A 10 18.52 9.70 21.59
N GLU A 11 17.83 9.07 20.64
CA GLU A 11 17.89 7.62 20.49
C GLU A 11 19.31 7.28 20.10
N GLU A 12 19.97 6.54 20.97
CA GLU A 12 21.18 5.80 20.64
C GLU A 12 20.87 4.97 19.40
N GLU A 13 21.73 5.07 18.38
CA GLU A 13 21.54 4.51 17.05
C GLU A 13 21.62 2.98 17.10
N THR A 14 20.57 2.35 17.63
CA THR A 14 20.50 0.89 17.76
C THR A 14 20.32 0.31 16.36
N ASN A 15 21.23 -0.56 15.94
CA ASN A 15 21.24 -1.24 14.64
C ASN A 15 20.15 -2.33 14.50
N LEU A 16 19.01 -2.14 15.19
CA LEU A 16 17.94 -3.10 15.32
C LEU A 16 16.69 -2.56 14.60
N ASP A 17 16.10 -3.39 13.74
CA ASP A 17 14.85 -3.09 13.07
C ASP A 17 13.68 -3.33 14.04
N THR A 18 13.00 -2.26 14.43
CA THR A 18 11.82 -2.30 15.32
C THR A 18 10.52 -2.54 14.55
N GLY A 19 10.55 -2.61 13.22
CA GLY A 19 9.38 -2.83 12.36
C GLY A 19 8.91 -4.29 12.30
N THR A 20 9.75 -5.23 12.74
CA THR A 20 9.38 -6.65 12.91
C THR A 20 9.68 -7.07 14.35
N ALA A 21 8.74 -7.75 15.01
CA ALA A 21 8.87 -8.15 16.42
C ALA A 21 10.00 -9.16 16.71
N TYR A 22 10.88 -9.44 15.75
CA TYR A 22 11.90 -10.48 15.80
C TYR A 22 13.34 -9.94 15.95
N GLY A 23 13.52 -8.65 16.21
CA GLY A 23 14.85 -8.09 16.55
C GLY A 23 15.91 -8.35 15.49
N ARG A 24 15.52 -8.30 14.20
CA ARG A 24 16.45 -8.49 13.08
C ARG A 24 17.39 -7.27 13.01
N PRO A 25 18.67 -7.46 12.63
CA PRO A 25 19.52 -6.33 12.29
C PRO A 25 18.87 -5.54 11.14
N ARG A 26 18.99 -4.21 11.15
CA ARG A 26 18.41 -3.39 10.08
C ARG A 26 18.89 -3.90 8.72
N PRO A 27 17.98 -4.22 7.79
CA PRO A 27 18.41 -4.62 6.45
C PRO A 27 19.22 -3.47 5.86
N SER A 28 20.47 -3.76 5.48
CA SER A 28 21.27 -2.82 4.70
C SER A 28 20.66 -2.73 3.31
N TYR A 29 19.85 -1.70 3.07
CA TYR A 29 19.40 -1.35 1.75
C TYR A 29 20.39 -0.34 1.16
N ASP A 30 20.80 -0.56 -0.09
CA ASP A 30 21.50 0.46 -0.85
C ASP A 30 20.44 1.39 -1.47
N ALA A 31 20.27 2.56 -0.85
CA ALA A 31 19.33 3.58 -1.33
C ALA A 31 19.66 4.05 -2.75
N THR A 32 20.92 3.94 -3.19
CA THR A 32 21.39 4.33 -4.53
C THR A 32 20.75 3.47 -5.62
N LEU A 33 20.55 2.17 -5.35
CA LEU A 33 19.89 1.23 -6.28
C LEU A 33 18.37 1.42 -6.36
N THR A 34 17.78 2.20 -5.44
CA THR A 34 16.32 2.28 -5.26
C THR A 34 15.71 3.52 -5.95
N LEU A 35 16.53 4.33 -6.62
CA LEU A 35 16.05 5.44 -7.41
C LEU A 35 15.39 4.92 -8.69
N HIS A 36 14.05 4.96 -8.73
CA HIS A 36 13.22 4.59 -9.88
C HIS A 36 13.65 5.25 -11.21
N SER A 37 14.41 6.34 -11.15
CA SER A 37 14.97 7.05 -12.30
C SER A 37 16.09 6.30 -13.02
N GLU A 38 16.76 5.33 -12.39
CA GLU A 38 17.85 4.54 -12.99
C GLU A 38 17.41 3.12 -13.39
N GLU A 39 16.13 2.80 -13.28
CA GLU A 39 15.62 1.47 -13.59
C GLU A 39 15.74 1.14 -15.08
N ARG A 40 16.39 0.03 -15.40
CA ARG A 40 16.56 -0.49 -16.75
C ARG A 40 15.68 -1.71 -16.99
N LEU A 41 14.47 -1.47 -17.49
CA LEU A 41 13.51 -2.53 -17.83
C LEU A 41 13.94 -3.26 -19.11
N ALA A 42 14.04 -4.58 -19.03
CA ALA A 42 14.29 -5.45 -20.17
C ALA A 42 12.99 -5.80 -20.91
N ALA A 43 13.08 -6.48 -22.05
CA ALA A 43 11.91 -6.85 -22.86
C ALA A 43 10.89 -7.73 -22.10
N SER A 44 11.35 -8.54 -21.13
CA SER A 44 10.50 -9.33 -20.23
C SER A 44 9.59 -8.46 -19.35
N ASP A 45 9.99 -7.22 -19.07
CA ASP A 45 9.30 -6.34 -18.12
C ASP A 45 8.18 -5.51 -18.80
N ARG A 46 7.74 -5.93 -19.99
CA ARG A 46 6.63 -5.34 -20.72
C ARG A 46 5.36 -5.25 -19.87
N GLY A 47 5.09 -6.27 -19.05
CA GLY A 47 3.95 -6.28 -18.12
C GLY A 47 4.03 -5.15 -17.09
N VAL A 48 5.23 -4.89 -16.54
CA VAL A 48 5.47 -3.80 -15.58
C VAL A 48 5.22 -2.44 -16.23
N VAL A 49 5.68 -2.23 -17.46
CA VAL A 49 5.43 -1.00 -18.21
C VAL A 49 3.94 -0.77 -18.46
N MET A 50 3.22 -1.80 -18.90
CA MET A 50 1.78 -1.71 -19.14
C MET A 50 1.01 -1.42 -17.85
N PHE A 51 1.35 -2.11 -16.76
CA PHE A 51 0.74 -1.89 -15.46
C PHE A 51 0.97 -0.47 -14.96
N ARG A 52 2.19 0.07 -15.07
CA ARG A 52 2.49 1.45 -14.67
C ARG A 52 1.76 2.50 -15.50
N ARG A 53 1.43 2.21 -16.76
CA ARG A 53 0.59 3.09 -17.59
C ARG A 53 -0.85 3.06 -17.10
N LEU A 54 -1.38 1.86 -16.88
CA LEU A 54 -2.73 1.67 -16.34
C LEU A 54 -2.90 2.37 -14.99
N LEU A 55 -1.95 2.18 -14.08
CA LEU A 55 -1.98 2.76 -12.74
C LEU A 55 -2.01 4.30 -12.77
N ARG A 56 -1.21 4.93 -13.65
CA ARG A 56 -1.25 6.40 -13.81
C ARG A 56 -2.63 6.88 -14.24
N GLN A 57 -3.25 6.20 -15.21
CA GLN A 57 -4.61 6.53 -15.65
C GLN A 57 -5.65 6.39 -14.53
N GLN A 58 -5.49 5.38 -13.66
CA GLN A 58 -6.40 5.22 -12.52
C GLN A 58 -6.20 6.31 -11.46
N ILE A 59 -4.96 6.72 -11.20
CA ILE A 59 -4.67 7.85 -10.31
C ILE A 59 -5.30 9.14 -10.86
N GLU A 60 -5.18 9.40 -12.16
CA GLU A 60 -5.84 10.53 -12.81
C GLU A 60 -7.37 10.45 -12.72
N ALA A 61 -7.95 9.26 -12.83
CA ALA A 61 -9.38 9.06 -12.64
C ALA A 61 -9.82 9.46 -11.23
N VAL A 62 -9.11 9.00 -10.19
CA VAL A 62 -9.36 9.36 -8.79
C VAL A 62 -9.20 10.86 -8.56
N GLN A 63 -8.14 11.47 -9.08
CA GLN A 63 -7.92 12.92 -8.97
C GLN A 63 -9.02 13.74 -9.64
N ALA A 64 -9.61 13.21 -10.72
CA ALA A 64 -10.76 13.80 -11.40
C ALA A 64 -12.11 13.47 -10.73
N GLY A 65 -12.11 12.81 -9.56
CA GLY A 65 -13.32 12.44 -8.82
C GLY A 65 -14.12 11.30 -9.47
N ARG A 66 -13.49 10.50 -10.33
CA ARG A 66 -14.09 9.33 -10.96
C ARG A 66 -13.68 8.06 -10.24
N ASP A 67 -14.49 7.03 -10.41
CA ASP A 67 -14.24 5.71 -9.85
C ASP A 67 -13.12 5.01 -10.65
N PRO A 68 -12.04 4.55 -9.99
CA PRO A 68 -11.01 3.76 -10.66
C PRO A 68 -11.53 2.37 -11.02
N LEU A 69 -10.88 1.73 -11.98
CA LEU A 69 -11.26 0.39 -12.46
C LEU A 69 -11.42 -0.61 -11.31
N GLY A 70 -12.55 -1.31 -11.30
CA GLY A 70 -12.86 -2.36 -10.33
C GLY A 70 -13.37 -1.84 -8.97
N VAL A 71 -13.45 -0.52 -8.79
CA VAL A 71 -14.02 0.11 -7.59
C VAL A 71 -15.31 0.81 -8.01
N ALA A 72 -16.36 0.62 -7.22
CA ALA A 72 -17.58 1.41 -7.29
C ALA A 72 -17.89 1.88 -5.87
N PHE A 73 -18.05 3.19 -5.69
CA PHE A 73 -18.39 3.74 -4.36
C PHE A 73 -19.90 3.72 -4.08
N ASP A 74 -20.72 3.63 -5.12
CA ASP A 74 -22.14 3.36 -4.97
C ASP A 74 -22.35 1.87 -4.64
N THR A 75 -23.01 1.61 -3.51
CA THR A 75 -23.36 0.27 -3.05
C THR A 75 -24.30 -0.44 -4.02
N ALA A 76 -25.13 0.29 -4.76
CA ALA A 76 -25.97 -0.27 -5.82
C ALA A 76 -25.15 -0.78 -7.01
N CYS A 77 -23.93 -0.26 -7.21
CA CYS A 77 -23.00 -0.65 -8.26
C CYS A 77 -21.89 -1.58 -7.75
N ALA A 78 -22.01 -2.12 -6.53
CA ALA A 78 -21.00 -2.99 -5.96
C ALA A 78 -20.75 -4.21 -6.87
N THR A 79 -19.53 -4.28 -7.38
CA THR A 79 -19.07 -5.30 -8.33
C THR A 79 -19.12 -6.72 -7.74
N VAL A 80 -19.01 -6.84 -6.42
CA VAL A 80 -19.05 -8.12 -5.70
C VAL A 80 -19.82 -7.92 -4.40
N GLN A 81 -20.87 -8.72 -4.21
CA GLN A 81 -21.59 -8.83 -2.94
C GLN A 81 -21.02 -10.03 -2.19
N VAL A 82 -20.56 -9.82 -0.95
CA VAL A 82 -20.03 -10.89 -0.11
C VAL A 82 -20.83 -10.92 1.19
N GLU A 83 -21.51 -12.03 1.44
CA GLU A 83 -22.10 -12.30 2.74
C GLU A 83 -20.99 -12.77 3.70
N ALA A 84 -20.36 -11.81 4.39
CA ALA A 84 -19.35 -12.10 5.40
C ALA A 84 -19.98 -12.04 6.80
N GLY A 85 -20.20 -13.19 7.42
CA GLY A 85 -20.76 -13.30 8.77
C GLY A 85 -20.77 -14.74 9.29
N ASN A 86 -20.95 -14.89 10.60
CA ASN A 86 -21.28 -16.20 11.18
C ASN A 86 -22.80 -16.36 11.17
N PHE A 87 -23.30 -17.28 10.36
CA PHE A 87 -24.73 -17.58 10.24
C PHE A 87 -25.04 -18.91 10.91
N ILE A 88 -26.08 -18.93 11.76
CA ILE A 88 -26.69 -20.18 12.20
C ILE A 88 -27.74 -20.54 11.15
N LEU A 89 -27.49 -21.60 10.39
CA LEU A 89 -28.48 -22.13 9.45
C LEU A 89 -29.39 -23.09 10.22
N GLU A 90 -30.69 -22.84 10.19
CA GLU A 90 -31.66 -23.84 10.67
C GLU A 90 -31.63 -25.06 9.73
N PRO A 91 -31.71 -26.28 10.26
CA PRO A 91 -31.75 -27.47 9.43
C PRO A 91 -33.00 -27.44 8.54
N ALA A 92 -32.82 -27.66 7.25
CA ALA A 92 -33.94 -27.88 6.33
C ALA A 92 -34.70 -29.13 6.80
N GLY A 93 -35.99 -28.96 7.13
CA GLY A 93 -36.88 -30.01 7.61
C GLY A 93 -37.11 -31.14 6.62
#